data_AF-A0A143GDA6-F1
#
_entry.id   AF-A0A143GDA6-F1
#
_cell.length_a   1.000
_cell.length_b   1.000
_cell.length_c   1.000
_cell.angle_alpha   90.00
_cell.angle_beta   90.00
_cell.angle_gamma   90.00
#
_symmetry.space_group_name_H-M   'P 1'
#
loop_
_entity.id
_entity.type
_entity.pdbx_description
1 polymer ?
#
loop_
_entity_poly.entity_id
_entity_poly.type
_entity_poly.pdbx_seq_one_letter_code
_entity_poly.pdbx_strand_id
1 'polypeptide(L)' 'MTKSAWLFLTLALAAVGLGLNVLSQDVQTVAFVAAAVFGSLWLLAIIIGRRIKFDPVLR' A
#
# COMPACT_ATOMS: atom_id res chain seq x y z
N MET A 1 1.42 5.30 13.95
CA MET A 1 1.02 4.69 12.65
C MET A 1 -0.28 3.94 12.89
N THR A 2 -1.30 4.19 12.09
CA THR A 2 -2.62 3.57 12.27
C THR A 2 -2.57 2.07 11.94
N LYS A 3 -3.32 1.22 12.66
CA LYS A 3 -3.39 -0.24 12.39
C LYS A 3 -3.75 -0.55 10.93
N SER A 4 -4.57 0.30 10.31
CA SER A 4 -4.98 0.21 8.91
C SER A 4 -3.81 0.34 7.93
N ALA A 5 -2.83 1.21 8.19
CA ALA A 5 -1.66 1.36 7.33
C ALA A 5 -0.80 0.08 7.29
N TRP A 6 -0.73 -0.65 8.41
CA TRP A 6 -0.04 -1.94 8.43
C TRP A 6 -0.76 -3.00 7.58
N LEU A 7 -2.09 -3.02 7.61
CA LEU A 7 -2.88 -3.92 6.77
C LEU A 7 -2.71 -3.63 5.28
N PHE A 8 -2.72 -2.36 4.87
CA PHE A 8 -2.49 -2.01 3.46
C PHE A 8 -1.08 -2.38 2.98
N LEU A 9 -0.08 -2.28 3.85
CA LEU A 9 1.29 -2.72 3.54
C LEU A 9 1.34 -4.21 3.29
N THR A 10 0.81 -5.02 4.22
CA THR A 10 0.87 -6.48 4.11
C THR A 10 0.07 -6.97 2.91
N LEU A 11 -1.06 -6.34 2.60
CA LEU A 11 -1.86 -6.68 1.42
C LEU A 11 -1.13 -6.35 0.11
N ALA A 12 -0.46 -5.20 0.03
CA ALA A 12 0.36 -4.84 -1.12
C ALA A 12 1.53 -5.81 -1.30
N LEU A 13 2.21 -6.17 -0.22
CA LEU A 13 3.34 -7.12 -0.24
C LEU A 13 2.90 -8.53 -0.64
N ALA A 14 1.73 -8.99 -0.16
CA ALA A 14 1.14 -10.26 -0.56
C ALA A 14 0.75 -10.25 -2.05
N ALA A 15 0.15 -9.17 -2.54
CA ALA A 15 -0.22 -9.03 -3.96
C ALA A 15 1.00 -9.06 -4.88
N VAL A 16 2.10 -8.39 -4.51
CA VAL A 16 3.38 -8.47 -5.24
C VAL A 16 3.94 -9.89 -5.20
N GLY A 17 3.96 -10.53 -4.03
CA GLY A 17 4.47 -11.90 -3.88
C GLY A 17 3.69 -12.92 -4.71
N LEU A 18 2.36 -12.78 -4.77
CA LEU A 18 1.50 -13.60 -5.63
C LEU A 18 1.76 -13.33 -7.12
N GLY A 19 1.89 -12.06 -7.52
CA GLY A 19 2.18 -11.68 -8.90
C GLY A 19 3.51 -12.24 -9.44
N LEU A 20 4.51 -12.44 -8.57
CA LEU A 20 5.80 -13.06 -8.94
C LEU A 20 5.71 -14.58 -9.10
N ASN A 21 4.74 -15.24 -8.47
CA ASN A 21 4.59 -16.70 -8.50
C ASN A 21 3.61 -17.20 -9.58
N VAL A 22 2.85 -16.29 -10.19
CA VAL A 22 1.87 -16.62 -11.21
C VAL A 22 2.55 -16.80 -12.58
N LEU A 23 2.31 -17.96 -13.21
CA LEU A 23 2.82 -18.28 -14.54
C LEU A 23 1.95 -17.69 -15.68
N SER A 24 0.69 -17.40 -15.40
CA SER A 24 -0.25 -16.81 -16.38
C SER A 24 -0.10 -15.29 -16.45
N GLN A 25 0.30 -14.80 -17.62
CA GLN A 25 0.58 -13.38 -17.86
C GLN A 25 -0.62 -12.48 -17.52
N ASP A 26 -1.85 -12.88 -17.88
CA ASP A 26 -3.07 -12.11 -17.59
C ASP A 26 -3.28 -11.91 -16.07
N VAL A 27 -3.13 -12.98 -15.31
CA VAL A 27 -3.29 -12.98 -13.85
C VAL A 27 -2.15 -12.23 -13.18
N GLN A 28 -0.94 -12.30 -13.73
CA GLN A 28 0.21 -11.53 -13.27
C GLN A 28 -0.02 -10.02 -13.43
N THR A 29 -0.53 -9.56 -14.59
CA THR A 29 -0.88 -8.14 -14.78
C THR A 29 -1.94 -7.67 -13.80
N VAL A 30 -2.99 -8.47 -13.56
CA VAL A 30 -4.03 -8.14 -12.57
C VAL A 30 -3.45 -8.04 -11.15
N ALA A 31 -2.56 -8.97 -10.78
CA ALA A 31 -1.90 -8.96 -9.48
C ALA A 31 -1.00 -7.71 -9.30
N PHE A 32 -0.26 -7.30 -10.33
CA PHE A 32 0.54 -6.08 -10.29
C PHE A 32 -0.31 -4.80 -10.22
N VAL A 33 -1.44 -4.74 -10.93
CA VAL A 33 -2.39 -3.61 -10.82
C VAL A 33 -2.99 -3.54 -9.42
N ALA A 34 -3.42 -4.68 -8.87
CA ALA A 34 -3.93 -4.74 -7.50
C ALA A 34 -2.85 -4.30 -6.48
N ALA A 35 -1.61 -4.77 -6.64
CA ALA A 35 -0.49 -4.35 -5.81
C ALA A 35 -0.22 -2.85 -5.90
N ALA A 36 -0.28 -2.26 -7.10
CA ALA A 36 -0.09 -0.83 -7.32
C ALA A 36 -1.21 -0.01 -6.64
N VAL A 37 -2.47 -0.46 -6.74
CA VAL A 37 -3.61 0.18 -6.07
C VAL A 37 -3.44 0.15 -4.55
N PHE A 38 -3.18 -1.03 -3.96
CA PHE A 38 -2.98 -1.13 -2.51
C PHE A 38 -1.73 -0.39 -2.02
N GLY A 39 -0.65 -0.40 -2.81
CA GLY A 39 0.56 0.36 -2.53
C GLY A 39 0.34 1.88 -2.57
N SER A 40 -0.43 2.39 -3.54
CA SER A 40 -0.80 3.80 -3.61
C SER A 40 -1.69 4.23 -2.43
N LEU A 41 -2.62 3.36 -2.02
CA LEU A 41 -3.49 3.59 -0.87
C LEU A 41 -2.70 3.58 0.44
N TRP A 42 -1.68 2.71 0.55
CA TRP A 42 -0.73 2.71 1.65
C TRP A 42 0.10 3.99 1.72
N LEU A 43 0.64 4.44 0.57
CA LEU A 43 1.37 5.70 0.48
C LEU A 43 0.49 6.88 0.91
N LEU A 44 -0.76 6.95 0.44
CA LEU A 44 -1.74 7.94 0.87
C LEU A 44 -2.02 7.85 2.38
N ALA A 45 -2.22 6.65 2.91
CA ALA A 45 -2.45 6.44 4.34
C ALA A 45 -1.26 6.91 5.19
N ILE A 46 -0.03 6.70 4.73
CA ILE A 46 1.16 7.23 5.39
C ILE A 46 1.23 8.75 5.24
N ILE A 47 0.98 9.31 4.05
CA ILE A 47 1.01 10.76 3.83
C ILE A 47 0.00 11.45 4.74
N ILE A 48 -1.25 10.98 4.78
CA ILE A 48 -2.31 11.49 5.65
C ILE A 48 -1.93 11.29 7.13
N GLY A 49 -1.46 10.09 7.50
CA GLY A 49 -1.03 9.79 8.86
C GLY A 49 0.17 10.62 9.33
N ARG A 50 1.02 11.09 8.41
CA ARG A 50 2.12 12.03 8.68
C ARG A 50 1.63 13.48 8.75
N ARG A 51 0.65 13.85 7.92
CA ARG A 51 0.04 15.19 7.89
C ARG A 51 -0.78 15.54 9.14
N ILE A 52 -1.27 14.54 9.90
CA ILE A 52 -1.94 14.77 11.21
C ILE A 52 -0.91 14.92 12.37
N LYS A 53 0.39 14.96 12.06
CA LYS A 53 1.35 15.72 12.85
C LYS A 53 1.64 17.03 12.13
N PHE A 54 0.65 17.92 12.06
CA PHE A 54 0.99 19.34 12.04
C PHE A 54 1.71 19.57 13.37
N ASP A 55 3.04 19.65 13.33
CA ASP A 55 3.82 20.05 14.49
C ASP A 55 3.20 21.34 15.04
N PRO A 56 2.69 21.33 16.28
CA PRO A 56 2.12 22.52 16.91
C PRO A 56 3.20 23.53 17.29
N VAL A 57 4.46 23.35 16.88
CA VAL A 57 5.58 24.22 17.27
C VAL A 57 5.59 25.57 16.52
N LEU A 58 4.65 25.77 15.59
CA LEU A 58 4.33 27.08 15.02
C LEU A 58 2.88 27.52 15.35
N ARG A 59 2.33 27.05 16.47
CA ARG A 59 1.14 27.61 17.13
C ARG A 59 1.43 27.89 18.59
#